data_AF-A0A4Q3VH95-F1
#
_entry.id   AF-A0A4Q3VH95-F1
#
_cell.length_a   1.000
_cell.length_b   1.000
_cell.length_c   1.000
_cell.angle_alpha   90.00
_cell.angle_beta   90.00
_cell.angle_gamma   90.00
#
_symmetry.space_group_name_H-M   'P 1'
#
loop_
_entity.id
_entity.type
_entity.pdbx_description
1 polymer ?
#
loop_
_entity_poly.entity_id
_entity_poly.type
_entity_poly.pdbx_seq_one_letter_code
_entity_poly.pdbx_strand_id
1 'polypeptide(L)'
;MYVPNFVPEPLEVPGNVTLLSWRERLRFVKRVIGTHFFSVLAIWGLSLVLRPEVRQLWAWGAAFGSLLLLDMVRIARRGRTDEAALSIAFSPLALVTLAVAFGASAREGWPVWALPVAPAMLFLYAWIADGDFSFVGANLLAGIGSLVTVSSICLGVHSAKGQAAWAILFALGYLTYIVYDLASLQSRRRESETGGAVVDLYRDVFNIFGYVLRVIAHWRRHRIWSS
;
A
#
# COMPACT_ATOMS: atom_id res chain seq x y z
N MET A 1 13.73 33.29 -9.07
CA MET A 1 14.33 32.36 -8.09
C MET A 1 14.06 30.94 -8.60
N TYR A 2 15.11 30.19 -8.99
CA TYR A 2 14.95 28.80 -9.37
C TYR A 2 14.81 27.98 -8.08
N VAL A 3 13.60 27.46 -7.82
CA VAL A 3 13.38 26.51 -6.74
C VAL A 3 13.62 25.13 -7.34
N PRO A 4 14.70 24.42 -6.96
CA PRO A 4 14.90 23.06 -7.42
C PRO A 4 13.69 22.21 -7.01
N ASN A 5 13.26 21.29 -7.88
CA ASN A 5 12.18 20.37 -7.55
C ASN A 5 12.53 19.64 -6.24
N PHE A 6 11.56 19.55 -5.33
CA PHE A 6 11.74 18.75 -4.12
C PHE A 6 11.82 17.28 -4.52
N VAL A 7 13.05 16.79 -4.64
CA VAL A 7 13.35 15.36 -4.64
C VAL A 7 13.76 15.08 -3.20
N PRO A 8 12.91 14.44 -2.37
CA PRO A 8 13.33 14.02 -1.05
C PRO A 8 14.61 13.19 -1.22
N GLU A 9 15.66 13.51 -0.45
CA GLU A 9 16.84 12.65 -0.39
C GLU A 9 16.36 11.23 -0.12
N PRO A 10 16.56 10.29 -1.06
CA PRO A 10 16.12 8.94 -0.84
C PRO A 10 16.82 8.46 0.43
N LEU A 11 16.09 7.71 1.25
CA LEU A 11 16.75 6.93 2.27
C LEU A 11 17.49 5.80 1.56
N GLU A 12 18.66 6.13 1.01
CA GLU A 12 19.47 5.21 0.24
C GLU A 12 20.04 4.18 1.21
N VAL A 13 19.35 3.05 1.30
CA VAL A 13 19.90 1.89 1.96
C VAL A 13 21.02 1.36 1.06
N PRO A 14 22.24 1.13 1.58
CA PRO A 14 23.31 0.54 0.80
C PRO A 14 22.88 -0.82 0.22
N GLY A 15 23.10 -1.01 -1.09
CA GLY A 15 22.67 -2.21 -1.82
C GLY A 15 21.16 -2.30 -2.04
N ASN A 16 20.47 -1.16 -2.16
CA ASN A 16 19.04 -1.14 -2.45
C ASN A 16 18.72 -1.72 -3.85
N VAL A 17 17.44 -2.03 -4.06
CA VAL A 17 16.94 -2.64 -5.29
C VAL A 17 17.20 -1.77 -6.52
N THR A 18 17.25 -0.44 -6.42
CA THR A 18 17.50 0.41 -7.61
C THR A 18 18.87 0.19 -8.25
N LEU A 19 19.84 -0.33 -7.51
CA LEU A 19 21.19 -0.64 -7.97
C LEU A 19 21.31 -1.99 -8.69
N LEU A 20 20.26 -2.81 -8.66
CA LEU A 20 20.26 -4.15 -9.25
C LEU A 20 19.95 -4.12 -10.75
N SER A 21 20.22 -5.23 -11.43
CA SER A 21 19.83 -5.38 -12.84
C SER A 21 18.31 -5.31 -13.01
N TRP A 22 17.84 -4.91 -14.19
CA TRP A 22 16.39 -4.82 -14.49
C TRP A 22 15.63 -6.09 -14.12
N ARG A 23 16.18 -7.26 -14.45
CA ARG A 23 15.56 -8.56 -14.18
C ARG A 23 15.45 -8.87 -12.68
N GLU A 24 16.43 -8.46 -11.88
CA GLU A 24 16.40 -8.61 -10.41
C GLU A 24 15.38 -7.67 -9.79
N ARG A 25 15.36 -6.42 -10.23
CA ARG A 25 14.37 -5.41 -9.82
C ARG A 25 12.95 -5.88 -10.09
N LEU A 26 12.72 -6.39 -11.30
CA LEU A 26 11.42 -6.90 -11.70
C LEU A 26 11.01 -8.13 -10.86
N ARG A 27 11.94 -9.06 -10.59
CA ARG A 27 11.67 -10.21 -9.71
C ARG A 27 11.28 -9.76 -8.31
N PHE A 28 11.99 -8.78 -7.74
CA PHE A 28 11.65 -8.18 -6.45
C PHE A 28 10.23 -7.57 -6.49
N VAL A 29 9.95 -6.73 -7.49
CA VAL A 29 8.64 -6.09 -7.67
C VAL A 29 7.51 -7.13 -7.78
N LYS A 30 7.67 -8.16 -8.62
CA LYS A 30 6.67 -9.23 -8.78
C LYS A 30 6.43 -9.99 -7.48
N ARG A 31 7.49 -10.26 -6.70
CA ARG A 31 7.37 -10.91 -5.37
C ARG A 31 6.61 -10.03 -4.40
N VAL A 32 6.95 -8.74 -4.29
CA VAL A 32 6.25 -7.81 -3.39
C VAL A 32 4.78 -7.68 -3.78
N ILE A 33 4.46 -7.48 -5.06
CA ILE A 33 3.07 -7.41 -5.55
C ILE A 33 2.33 -8.72 -5.23
N GLY A 34 2.94 -9.87 -5.50
CA GLY A 34 2.33 -11.18 -5.24
C GLY A 34 2.06 -11.41 -3.76
N THR A 35 3.06 -11.22 -2.91
CA THR A 35 2.90 -11.39 -1.46
C THR A 35 1.87 -10.41 -0.89
N HIS A 36 1.85 -9.16 -1.37
CA HIS A 36 0.85 -8.16 -0.98
C HIS A 36 -0.57 -8.54 -1.43
N PHE A 37 -0.72 -9.05 -2.64
CA PHE A 37 -2.00 -9.56 -3.13
C PHE A 37 -2.53 -10.69 -2.22
N PHE A 38 -1.69 -11.67 -1.87
CA PHE A 38 -2.09 -12.75 -0.97
C PHE A 38 -2.38 -12.27 0.45
N SER A 39 -1.65 -11.27 0.98
CA SER A 39 -1.97 -10.71 2.30
C SER A 39 -3.27 -9.91 2.29
N VAL A 40 -3.61 -9.21 1.20
CA VAL A 40 -4.93 -8.57 1.04
C VAL A 40 -6.04 -9.63 0.95
N LEU A 41 -5.83 -10.72 0.22
CA LEU A 41 -6.77 -11.85 0.20
C LEU A 41 -6.94 -12.46 1.59
N ALA A 42 -5.86 -12.58 2.36
CA ALA A 42 -5.92 -13.06 3.75
C ALA A 42 -6.74 -12.10 4.64
N ILE A 43 -6.53 -10.79 4.54
CA ILE A 43 -7.33 -9.78 5.25
C ILE A 43 -8.81 -9.90 4.86
N TRP A 44 -9.10 -9.98 3.56
CA TRP A 44 -10.47 -10.11 3.06
C TRP A 44 -11.12 -11.41 3.55
N GLY A 45 -10.46 -12.55 3.41
CA GLY A 45 -10.97 -13.84 3.91
C GLY A 45 -11.17 -13.86 5.42
N LEU A 46 -10.20 -13.34 6.19
CA LEU A 46 -10.33 -13.19 7.63
C LEU A 46 -11.48 -12.25 8.00
N SER A 47 -11.76 -11.20 7.23
CA SER A 47 -12.89 -10.29 7.51
C SER A 47 -14.26 -10.96 7.38
N LEU A 48 -14.35 -12.04 6.59
CA LEU A 48 -15.57 -12.84 6.43
C LEU A 48 -15.78 -13.80 7.60
N VAL A 49 -14.68 -14.29 8.20
CA VAL A 49 -14.66 -15.30 9.28
C VAL A 49 -14.65 -14.64 10.66
N LEU A 50 -13.77 -13.67 10.89
CA LEU A 50 -13.66 -12.91 12.13
C LEU A 50 -14.80 -11.91 12.21
N ARG A 51 -15.83 -12.25 12.99
CA ARG A 51 -17.01 -11.41 13.21
C ARG A 51 -17.17 -10.97 14.67
N PRO A 52 -16.16 -10.34 15.29
CA PRO A 52 -16.35 -9.82 16.63
C PRO A 52 -17.35 -8.65 16.59
N GLU A 53 -18.23 -8.58 17.59
CA GLU A 53 -19.18 -7.49 17.79
C GLU A 53 -18.48 -6.25 18.36
N VAL A 54 -17.70 -5.59 17.52
CA VAL A 54 -16.97 -4.37 17.86
C VAL A 54 -17.48 -3.24 16.99
N ARG A 55 -17.71 -2.07 17.61
CA ARG A 55 -18.10 -0.85 16.87
C ARG A 55 -17.01 -0.48 15.86
N GLN A 56 -17.42 -0.02 14.68
CA GLN A 56 -16.51 0.31 13.56
C GLN A 56 -15.35 1.23 13.99
N LEU A 57 -15.63 2.24 14.82
CA LEU A 57 -14.62 3.18 15.33
C LEU A 57 -13.48 2.48 16.10
N TRP A 58 -13.83 1.55 17.00
CA TRP A 58 -12.84 0.83 17.82
C TRP A 58 -12.05 -0.18 17.00
N ALA A 59 -12.68 -0.80 16.01
CA ALA A 59 -12.01 -1.70 15.08
C ALA A 59 -10.94 -0.96 14.26
N TRP A 60 -11.28 0.20 13.69
CA TRP A 60 -10.29 1.07 13.01
C TRP A 60 -9.24 1.64 13.96
N GLY A 61 -9.62 2.00 15.20
CA GLY A 61 -8.67 2.43 16.23
C GLY A 61 -7.62 1.36 16.52
N ALA A 62 -8.02 0.09 16.64
CA ALA A 62 -7.11 -1.04 16.81
C ALA A 62 -6.23 -1.27 15.56
N ALA A 63 -6.81 -1.16 14.36
CA ALA A 63 -6.07 -1.27 13.11
C ALA A 63 -4.99 -0.17 13.00
N PHE A 64 -5.34 1.09 13.20
CA PHE A 64 -4.37 2.19 13.21
C PHE A 64 -3.33 2.04 14.32
N GLY A 65 -3.73 1.64 15.53
CA GLY A 65 -2.80 1.35 16.62
C GLY A 65 -1.77 0.27 16.26
N SER A 66 -2.20 -0.80 15.58
CA SER A 66 -1.29 -1.87 15.14
C SER A 66 -0.35 -1.43 14.01
N LEU A 67 -0.80 -0.57 13.08
CA LEU A 67 0.07 0.00 12.04
C LEU A 67 1.07 0.99 12.64
N LEU A 68 0.65 1.80 13.62
CA LEU A 68 1.55 2.68 14.38
C LEU A 68 2.60 1.89 15.16
N LEU A 69 2.23 0.74 15.74
CA LEU A 69 3.20 -0.15 16.38
C LEU A 69 4.25 -0.66 15.38
N LEU A 70 3.83 -1.06 14.17
CA LEU A 70 4.75 -1.45 13.10
C LEU A 70 5.68 -0.30 12.66
N ASP A 71 5.19 0.93 12.65
CA ASP A 71 6.00 2.10 12.35
C ASP A 71 6.99 2.41 13.49
N MET A 72 6.56 2.30 14.75
CA MET A 72 7.45 2.42 15.91
C MET A 72 8.57 1.36 15.89
N VAL A 73 8.26 0.12 15.52
CA VAL A 73 9.26 -0.94 15.35
C VAL A 73 10.28 -0.55 14.27
N ARG A 74 9.83 0.02 13.15
CA ARG A 74 10.71 0.54 12.09
C ARG A 74 11.68 1.57 12.62
N ILE A 75 11.14 2.59 13.30
CA ILE A 75 11.90 3.75 13.76
C ILE A 75 12.92 3.30 14.80
N ALA A 76 12.51 2.47 15.76
CA ALA A 76 13.38 1.96 16.82
C ALA A 76 14.48 1.01 16.32
N ARG A 77 14.25 0.31 15.20
CA ARG A 77 15.19 -0.69 14.65
C ARG A 77 15.85 -0.24 13.35
N ARG A 78 15.69 1.01 12.96
CA ARG A 78 16.18 1.54 11.69
C ARG A 78 17.67 1.29 11.51
N GLY A 79 18.03 0.74 10.34
CA GLY A 79 19.42 0.45 9.98
C GLY A 79 19.98 -0.84 10.57
N ARG A 80 19.23 -1.56 11.42
CA ARG A 80 19.62 -2.86 11.95
C ARG A 80 19.16 -3.99 11.02
N THR A 81 19.90 -5.09 11.00
CA THR A 81 19.60 -6.26 10.14
C THR A 81 18.38 -7.05 10.58
N ASP A 82 17.93 -6.89 11.83
CA ASP A 82 16.75 -7.55 12.41
C ASP A 82 15.43 -6.81 12.16
N GLU A 83 15.47 -5.57 11.64
CA GLU A 83 14.28 -4.72 11.47
C GLU A 83 13.19 -5.36 10.59
N ALA A 84 13.59 -5.94 9.46
CA ALA A 84 12.65 -6.58 8.54
C ALA A 84 12.00 -7.82 9.19
N ALA A 85 12.80 -8.64 9.88
CA ALA A 85 12.31 -9.84 10.56
C ALA A 85 11.32 -9.48 11.69
N LEU A 86 11.62 -8.46 12.48
CA LEU A 86 10.71 -7.97 13.52
C LEU A 86 9.43 -7.39 12.91
N SER A 87 9.51 -6.57 11.87
CA SER A 87 8.33 -6.02 11.18
C SER A 87 7.41 -7.14 10.66
N ILE A 88 7.99 -8.21 10.10
CA ILE A 88 7.24 -9.40 9.68
C ILE A 88 6.62 -10.10 10.89
N ALA A 89 7.34 -10.29 11.99
CA ALA A 89 6.84 -10.96 13.19
C ALA A 89 5.64 -10.23 13.84
N PHE A 90 5.60 -8.90 13.78
CA PHE A 90 4.49 -8.10 14.27
C PHE A 90 3.35 -7.95 13.25
N SER A 91 3.58 -8.27 11.97
CA SER A 91 2.57 -8.10 10.90
C SER A 91 1.27 -8.89 11.09
N PRO A 92 1.22 -10.10 11.70
CA PRO A 92 -0.03 -10.82 11.91
C PRO A 92 -1.03 -10.03 12.77
N LEU A 93 -0.55 -9.27 13.75
CA LEU A 93 -1.40 -8.39 14.56
C LEU A 93 -2.10 -7.36 13.67
N ALA A 94 -1.36 -6.71 12.77
CA ALA A 94 -1.92 -5.74 11.84
C ALA A 94 -2.89 -6.37 10.83
N LEU A 95 -2.60 -7.57 10.32
CA LEU A 95 -3.50 -8.27 9.41
C LEU A 95 -4.84 -8.61 10.09
N VAL A 96 -4.80 -9.08 11.34
CA VAL A 96 -6.00 -9.44 12.11
C VAL A 96 -6.83 -8.19 12.45
N THR A 97 -6.21 -7.12 12.93
CA THR A 97 -6.93 -5.88 13.27
C THR A 97 -7.51 -5.21 12.03
N LEU A 98 -6.79 -5.20 10.90
CA LEU A 98 -7.32 -4.75 9.61
C LEU A 98 -8.50 -5.61 9.16
N ALA A 99 -8.41 -6.93 9.25
CA ALA A 99 -9.52 -7.82 8.90
C ALA A 99 -10.77 -7.53 9.72
N VAL A 100 -10.63 -7.30 11.03
CA VAL A 100 -11.73 -6.91 11.91
C VAL A 100 -12.31 -5.54 11.53
N ALA A 101 -11.47 -4.55 11.22
CA ALA A 101 -11.90 -3.22 10.80
C ALA A 101 -12.65 -3.22 9.47
N PHE A 102 -12.16 -3.98 8.49
CA PHE A 102 -12.81 -4.20 7.21
C PHE A 102 -14.12 -4.98 7.38
N GLY A 103 -14.16 -6.02 8.21
CA GLY A 103 -15.38 -6.76 8.53
C GLY A 103 -16.45 -5.89 9.20
N ALA A 104 -16.04 -5.02 10.12
CA ALA A 104 -16.94 -4.04 10.73
C ALA A 104 -17.48 -3.03 9.71
N SER A 105 -16.63 -2.54 8.80
CA SER A 105 -17.05 -1.60 7.75
C SER A 105 -17.98 -2.26 6.73
N ALA A 106 -17.77 -3.53 6.39
CA ALA A 106 -18.65 -4.28 5.50
C ALA A 106 -20.07 -4.41 6.08
N ARG A 107 -20.21 -4.60 7.41
CA ARG A 107 -21.51 -4.66 8.10
C ARG A 107 -22.26 -3.33 8.09
N GLU A 108 -21.54 -2.22 8.06
CA GLU A 108 -22.09 -0.85 7.90
C GLU A 108 -22.41 -0.52 6.42
N GLY A 109 -22.29 -1.49 5.50
CA GLY A 109 -22.66 -1.34 4.10
C GLY A 109 -21.57 -0.75 3.20
N TRP A 110 -20.33 -0.62 3.68
CA TRP A 110 -19.20 -0.20 2.85
C TRP A 110 -18.78 -1.30 1.85
N PRO A 111 -18.39 -0.97 0.61
CA PRO A 111 -18.07 -1.94 -0.44
C PRO A 111 -16.67 -2.55 -0.28
N VAL A 112 -16.40 -3.17 0.86
CA VAL A 112 -15.09 -3.76 1.22
C VAL A 112 -14.69 -4.90 0.29
N TRP A 113 -15.65 -5.56 -0.37
CA TRP A 113 -15.41 -6.58 -1.38
C TRP A 113 -14.57 -6.07 -2.57
N ALA A 114 -14.52 -4.76 -2.81
CA ALA A 114 -13.72 -4.16 -3.88
C ALA A 114 -12.22 -4.11 -3.55
N LEU A 115 -11.84 -4.24 -2.28
CA LEU A 115 -10.45 -4.15 -1.80
C LEU A 115 -9.48 -5.10 -2.53
N PRO A 116 -9.77 -6.40 -2.73
CA PRO A 116 -8.87 -7.31 -3.45
C PRO A 116 -8.79 -7.05 -4.95
N VAL A 117 -9.71 -6.30 -5.56
CA VAL A 117 -9.78 -6.15 -7.03
C VAL A 117 -8.55 -5.42 -7.56
N ALA A 118 -8.18 -4.27 -6.98
CA ALA A 118 -7.04 -3.50 -7.45
C ALA A 118 -5.70 -4.25 -7.34
N PRO A 119 -5.36 -4.87 -6.19
CA PRO A 119 -4.19 -5.74 -6.09
C PRO A 119 -4.23 -6.95 -7.05
N ALA A 120 -5.40 -7.55 -7.29
CA ALA A 120 -5.53 -8.65 -8.24
C ALA A 120 -5.17 -8.21 -9.66
N MET A 121 -5.68 -7.06 -10.10
CA MET A 121 -5.38 -6.52 -11.44
C MET A 121 -3.92 -6.09 -11.56
N LEU A 122 -3.33 -5.53 -10.50
CA LEU A 122 -1.91 -5.20 -10.45
C LEU A 122 -1.03 -6.46 -10.51
N PHE A 123 -1.41 -7.50 -9.79
CA PHE A 123 -0.74 -8.80 -9.83
C PHE A 123 -0.80 -9.43 -11.22
N LEU A 124 -1.97 -9.41 -11.86
CA LEU A 124 -2.15 -9.90 -13.22
C LEU A 124 -1.28 -9.12 -14.21
N TYR A 125 -1.31 -7.78 -14.13
CA TYR A 125 -0.45 -6.93 -14.96
C TYR A 125 1.04 -7.26 -14.76
N ALA A 126 1.50 -7.39 -13.52
CA ALA A 126 2.90 -7.69 -13.23
C ALA A 126 3.33 -9.05 -13.81
N TRP A 127 2.45 -10.04 -13.82
CA TRP A 127 2.74 -11.34 -14.42
C TRP A 127 2.79 -11.29 -15.95
N ILE A 128 1.89 -10.53 -16.58
CA ILE A 128 1.82 -10.41 -18.04
C ILE A 128 2.93 -9.52 -18.61
N ALA A 129 3.20 -8.37 -17.99
CA ALA A 129 4.00 -7.29 -18.56
C ALA A 129 5.52 -7.52 -18.57
N ASP A 130 5.98 -8.73 -18.28
CA ASP A 130 7.38 -9.13 -18.05
C ASP A 130 8.46 -8.09 -18.43
N GLY A 131 8.96 -8.11 -19.67
CA GLY A 131 10.05 -7.23 -20.12
C GLY A 131 9.74 -5.73 -20.13
N ASP A 132 8.45 -5.37 -20.26
CA ASP A 132 7.96 -4.00 -20.48
C ASP A 132 7.21 -3.44 -19.25
N PHE A 133 7.51 -3.97 -18.06
CA PHE A 133 6.90 -3.49 -16.83
C PHE A 133 7.21 -2.01 -16.61
N SER A 134 6.17 -1.19 -16.43
CA SER A 134 6.33 0.21 -16.04
C SER A 134 5.31 0.57 -14.97
N PHE A 135 5.67 1.46 -14.04
CA PHE A 135 4.73 1.93 -13.01
C PHE A 135 3.55 2.71 -13.60
N VAL A 136 3.78 3.45 -14.69
CA VAL A 136 2.71 4.15 -15.43
C VAL A 136 1.76 3.13 -16.07
N GLY A 137 2.30 2.12 -16.76
CA GLY A 137 1.51 1.04 -17.35
C GLY A 137 0.77 0.23 -16.27
N ALA A 138 1.41 -0.02 -15.13
CA ALA A 138 0.80 -0.68 -13.99
C ALA A 138 -0.42 0.10 -13.47
N ASN A 139 -0.27 1.40 -13.21
CA ASN A 139 -1.39 2.22 -12.74
C ASN A 139 -2.51 2.32 -13.77
N LEU A 140 -2.17 2.50 -15.05
CA LEU A 140 -3.15 2.68 -16.13
C LEU A 140 -3.90 1.38 -16.44
N LEU A 141 -3.18 0.30 -16.78
CA LEU A 141 -3.78 -0.94 -17.25
C LEU A 141 -4.44 -1.71 -16.11
N ALA A 142 -3.82 -1.79 -14.93
CA ALA A 142 -4.49 -2.37 -13.76
C ALA A 142 -5.65 -1.48 -13.29
N GLY A 143 -5.57 -0.16 -13.49
CA GLY A 143 -6.65 0.79 -13.18
C GLY A 143 -7.87 0.55 -14.08
N ILE A 144 -7.67 0.42 -15.38
CA ILE A 144 -8.72 0.06 -16.35
C ILE A 144 -9.31 -1.31 -15.98
N GLY A 145 -8.47 -2.31 -15.72
CA GLY A 145 -8.94 -3.64 -15.30
C GLY A 145 -9.76 -3.61 -14.01
N SER A 146 -9.36 -2.77 -13.04
CA SER A 146 -10.08 -2.60 -11.77
C SER A 146 -11.43 -1.91 -12.00
N LEU A 147 -11.45 -0.85 -12.80
CA LEU A 147 -12.67 -0.12 -13.16
C LEU A 147 -13.69 -1.01 -13.84
N VAL A 148 -13.27 -1.75 -14.87
CA VAL A 148 -14.13 -2.69 -15.59
C VAL A 148 -14.67 -3.74 -14.63
N THR A 149 -13.79 -4.36 -13.83
CA THR A 149 -14.18 -5.42 -12.89
C THR A 149 -15.19 -4.94 -11.85
N VAL A 150 -14.91 -3.82 -11.17
CA VAL A 150 -15.82 -3.24 -10.17
C VAL A 150 -17.15 -2.85 -10.81
N SER A 151 -17.13 -2.21 -11.99
CA SER A 151 -18.33 -1.80 -12.70
C SER A 151 -19.20 -3.00 -13.10
N SER A 152 -18.58 -4.07 -13.65
CA SER A 152 -19.27 -5.31 -14.00
C SER A 152 -19.93 -5.97 -12.80
N ILE A 153 -19.25 -6.01 -11.65
CA ILE A 153 -19.82 -6.56 -10.41
C ILE A 153 -21.00 -5.70 -9.93
N CYS A 154 -20.85 -4.37 -9.91
CA CYS A 154 -21.93 -3.47 -9.50
C CYS A 154 -23.17 -3.56 -10.40
N LEU A 155 -22.98 -3.74 -11.71
CA LEU A 155 -24.07 -3.97 -12.66
C LEU A 155 -24.78 -5.31 -12.40
N GLY A 156 -24.05 -6.38 -12.08
CA GLY A 156 -24.62 -7.69 -11.79
C GLY A 156 -25.39 -7.75 -10.47
N VAL A 157 -24.91 -7.06 -9.43
CA VAL A 157 -25.46 -7.15 -8.07
C VAL A 157 -26.57 -6.11 -7.79
N HIS A 158 -26.93 -5.27 -8.78
CA HIS A 158 -27.88 -4.16 -8.61
C HIS A 158 -27.52 -3.28 -7.39
N SER A 159 -26.23 -3.00 -7.22
CA SER A 159 -25.76 -2.21 -6.06
C SER A 159 -26.36 -0.81 -6.07
N ALA A 160 -26.65 -0.25 -4.89
CA ALA A 160 -27.08 1.14 -4.77
C ALA A 160 -26.04 2.05 -5.44
N LYS A 161 -26.47 3.04 -6.25
CA LYS A 161 -25.58 3.91 -7.05
C LYS A 161 -24.42 4.53 -6.25
N GLY A 162 -24.63 4.80 -4.95
CA GLY A 162 -23.60 5.32 -4.06
C GLY A 162 -22.48 4.32 -3.72
N GLN A 163 -22.78 3.02 -3.61
CA GLN A 163 -21.77 2.01 -3.29
C GLN A 163 -20.79 1.78 -4.45
N ALA A 164 -21.25 1.89 -5.70
CA ALA A 164 -20.41 1.73 -6.87
C ALA A 164 -19.34 2.83 -6.96
N ALA A 165 -19.72 4.09 -6.72
CA ALA A 165 -18.79 5.21 -6.73
C ALA A 165 -17.69 5.05 -5.65
N TRP A 166 -18.08 4.65 -4.43
CA TRP A 166 -17.12 4.38 -3.36
C TRP A 166 -16.22 3.19 -3.66
N ALA A 167 -16.75 2.11 -4.24
CA ALA A 167 -15.96 0.94 -4.64
C ALA A 167 -14.88 1.30 -5.67
N ILE A 168 -15.25 2.09 -6.67
CA ILE A 168 -14.32 2.59 -7.71
C ILE A 168 -13.26 3.50 -7.08
N LEU A 169 -13.69 4.45 -6.25
CA LEU A 169 -12.78 5.40 -5.60
C LEU A 169 -11.76 4.68 -4.72
N PHE A 170 -12.21 3.69 -3.92
CA PHE A 170 -11.31 2.89 -3.11
C PHE A 170 -10.36 2.04 -3.95
N ALA A 171 -10.85 1.38 -5.01
CA ALA A 171 -10.01 0.56 -5.88
C ALA A 171 -8.91 1.40 -6.56
N LEU A 172 -9.27 2.53 -7.17
CA LEU A 172 -8.32 3.40 -7.87
C LEU A 172 -7.38 4.13 -6.92
N GLY A 173 -7.92 4.69 -5.83
CA GLY A 173 -7.11 5.37 -4.81
C GLY A 173 -6.10 4.41 -4.18
N TYR A 174 -6.52 3.19 -3.87
CA TYR A 174 -5.63 2.16 -3.35
C TYR A 174 -4.58 1.71 -4.37
N LEU A 175 -4.96 1.51 -5.63
CA LEU A 175 -4.02 1.16 -6.70
C LEU A 175 -2.94 2.23 -6.86
N THR A 176 -3.33 3.49 -7.00
CA THR A 176 -2.38 4.60 -7.16
C THR A 176 -1.45 4.71 -5.96
N TYR A 177 -1.98 4.53 -4.76
CA TYR A 177 -1.18 4.50 -3.54
C TYR A 177 -0.17 3.35 -3.55
N ILE A 178 -0.58 2.11 -3.84
CA ILE A 178 0.33 0.95 -3.89
C ILE A 178 1.41 1.14 -4.95
N VAL A 179 1.04 1.59 -6.16
CA VAL A 179 2.00 1.77 -7.26
C VAL A 179 3.03 2.85 -6.91
N TYR A 180 2.59 3.95 -6.31
CA TYR A 180 3.48 5.00 -5.81
C TYR A 180 4.44 4.46 -4.75
N ASP A 181 3.89 3.75 -3.74
CA ASP A 181 4.72 3.27 -2.64
C ASP A 181 5.70 2.19 -3.10
N LEU A 182 5.28 1.27 -3.96
CA LEU A 182 6.13 0.27 -4.60
C LEU A 182 7.28 0.89 -5.42
N ALA A 183 7.02 1.98 -6.14
CA ALA A 183 8.07 2.71 -6.84
C ALA A 183 9.12 3.25 -5.84
N SER A 184 8.65 3.82 -4.72
CA SER A 184 9.51 4.38 -3.67
C SER A 184 10.19 3.32 -2.79
N LEU A 185 9.67 2.10 -2.70
CA LEU A 185 10.24 1.03 -1.88
C LEU A 185 11.56 0.51 -2.43
N GLN A 186 11.77 0.59 -3.75
CA GLN A 186 12.99 0.12 -4.38
C GLN A 186 14.26 0.83 -3.89
N SER A 187 14.16 2.09 -3.49
CA SER A 187 15.32 2.84 -2.95
C SER A 187 15.56 2.59 -1.46
N ARG A 188 14.57 2.03 -0.76
CA ARG A 188 14.54 1.86 0.71
C ARG A 188 14.79 0.44 1.19
N ARG A 189 14.82 -0.54 0.30
CA ARG A 189 14.91 -1.97 0.62
C ARG A 189 15.93 -2.69 -0.22
N ARG A 190 16.49 -3.76 0.35
CA ARG A 190 17.35 -4.74 -0.35
C ARG A 190 16.51 -5.87 -0.94
N GLU A 191 17.05 -6.62 -1.90
CA GLU A 191 16.34 -7.73 -2.55
C GLU A 191 15.83 -8.78 -1.56
N SER A 192 16.64 -9.12 -0.55
CA SER A 192 16.31 -10.10 0.48
C SER A 192 15.20 -9.64 1.43
N GLU A 193 14.85 -8.36 1.46
CA GLU A 193 13.90 -7.76 2.40
C GLU A 193 12.48 -7.67 1.83
N THR A 194 12.10 -8.63 0.98
CA THR A 194 10.77 -8.66 0.32
C THR A 194 9.63 -8.62 1.35
N GLY A 195 9.72 -9.39 2.44
CA GLY A 195 8.69 -9.38 3.49
C GLY A 195 8.58 -8.04 4.22
N GLY A 196 9.72 -7.40 4.51
CA GLY A 196 9.75 -6.04 5.08
C GLY A 196 9.16 -5.00 4.14
N ALA A 197 9.37 -5.14 2.83
CA ALA A 197 8.76 -4.29 1.82
C ALA A 197 7.23 -4.43 1.76
N VAL A 198 6.69 -5.63 1.94
CA VAL A 198 5.23 -5.83 2.01
C VAL A 198 4.65 -5.19 3.27
N VAL A 199 5.33 -5.31 4.42
CA VAL A 199 4.90 -4.62 5.64
C VAL A 199 4.95 -3.10 5.47
N ASP A 200 5.93 -2.58 4.73
CA ASP A 200 6.01 -1.15 4.39
C ASP A 200 4.75 -0.67 3.65
N LEU A 201 4.24 -1.43 2.67
CA LEU A 201 3.02 -1.06 1.92
C LEU A 201 1.81 -0.77 2.83
N TYR A 202 1.73 -1.43 3.99
CA TYR A 202 0.67 -1.22 4.97
C TYR A 202 0.91 -0.01 5.87
N ARG A 203 2.13 0.15 6.40
CA ARG A 203 2.42 1.23 7.37
C ARG A 203 2.68 2.58 6.71
N ASP A 204 3.14 2.58 5.47
CA ASP A 204 3.49 3.80 4.73
C ASP A 204 2.25 4.66 4.41
N VAL A 205 1.04 4.22 4.78
CA VAL A 205 -0.18 5.03 4.76
C VAL A 205 0.01 6.29 5.59
N PHE A 206 0.81 6.23 6.67
CA PHE A 206 1.16 7.40 7.47
C PHE A 206 2.24 8.29 6.84
N ASN A 207 2.97 7.81 5.83
CA ASN A 207 4.00 8.62 5.18
C ASN A 207 3.42 9.81 4.43
N ILE A 208 2.12 9.81 4.08
CA ILE A 208 1.47 10.98 3.49
C ILE A 208 1.58 12.21 4.41
N PHE A 209 1.42 12.01 5.73
CA PHE A 209 1.56 13.07 6.72
C PHE A 209 3.00 13.56 6.82
N GLY A 210 3.97 12.63 6.86
CA GLY A 210 5.39 12.95 6.88
C GLY A 210 5.88 13.62 5.59
N TYR A 211 5.33 13.25 4.44
CA TYR A 211 5.63 13.88 3.15
C TYR A 211 5.20 15.35 3.13
N VAL A 212 3.97 15.66 3.56
CA VAL A 212 3.49 17.05 3.66
C VAL A 212 4.42 17.89 4.54
N LEU A 213 4.82 17.39 5.71
CA LEU A 213 5.76 18.10 6.58
C LEU A 213 7.14 18.31 5.94
N ARG A 214 7.65 17.31 5.22
CA ARG A 214 8.93 17.41 4.50
C ARG A 214 8.88 18.43 3.37
N VAL A 215 7.77 18.49 2.61
CA VAL A 215 7.53 19.50 1.58
C VAL A 215 7.49 20.90 2.20
N ILE A 216 6.73 21.08 3.28
CA ILE A 216 6.67 22.36 4.01
C ILE A 216 8.07 22.75 4.51
N ALA A 217 8.80 21.83 5.13
CA ALA A 217 10.16 22.08 5.61
C ALA A 217 11.14 22.40 4.48
N HIS A 218 10.99 21.76 3.31
CA HIS A 218 11.78 22.06 2.13
C HIS A 218 11.46 23.46 1.57
N TRP A 219 10.19 23.83 1.47
CA TRP A 219 9.77 25.16 1.04
C TRP A 219 10.19 26.27 2.01
N ARG A 220 10.18 25.99 3.33
CA ARG A 220 10.75 26.90 4.34
C ARG A 220 12.25 27.09 4.18
N ARG A 221 13.00 25.99 3.96
CA ARG A 221 14.46 26.05 3.70
C ARG A 221 14.80 26.85 2.44
N HIS A 222 13.95 26.80 1.41
CA HIS A 222 14.16 27.51 0.15
C HIS A 222 13.43 28.87 0.07
N ARG A 223 12.98 29.42 1.21
CA ARG A 223 12.43 30.79 1.34
C ARG A 223 11.37 31.19 0.29
N ILE A 224 10.47 30.28 -0.10
CA ILE A 224 9.41 30.59 -1.08
C ILE A 224 8.36 31.56 -0.49
N TRP A 225 8.23 31.59 0.83
CA TRP A 225 7.16 32.32 1.55
C TRP A 225 7.66 33.45 2.46
N SER A 226 8.94 33.82 2.38
CA SER A 226 9.53 34.92 3.17
C SER A 226 9.93 36.07 2.26
N SER A 227 8.96 36.60 1.52
CA SER A 227 8.99 37.93 0.91
C SER A 227 8.13 38.86 1.73
#